data_AF-A0A179A2S2-F1
#
_entry.id   AF-A0A179A2S2-F1
#
_cell.length_a   1.000
_cell.length_b   1.000
_cell.length_c   1.000
_cell.angle_alpha   90.00
_cell.angle_beta   90.00
_cell.angle_gamma   90.00
#
_symmetry.space_group_name_H-M   'P 1'
#
loop_
_entity.id
_entity.type
_entity.pdbx_description
1 polymer ?
#
loop_
_entity_poly.entity_id
_entity_poly.type
_entity_poly.pdbx_seq_one_letter_code
_entity_poly.pdbx_strand_id
1 'polypeptide(L)'
;MQASPSKARAQALASHSWSLVHTWLARLYHPCPVPAFERSATTLRALQGLMAENIAADRVRELLFEAKAEELATGEKEEDDAAVTNDGGTKGHHHAAAHAILSLLEASLAPSAQTALDSLASSVVLLGGVSSSTNSKDTRVVSNLTSQIVTIPHQTFAQESQLVAIDTLTATLRRQITETQKALAEFVGKTPSPTRSQDDPSSPTTPPSLPPTSSTTPNTAAATAMTTDYSHLHNLTLQHQRETKQLTLKSAEYKSRIDALERQLSSSSRTATAEPALFATRQQESLDTKKRQVEALESRIRQFHGLPPDVDTSRAEVRRAEGELDLLRRRRDALFEAL
;
A
#
# COMPACT_ATOMS: atom_id res chain seq x y z
N MET A 1 49.40 -22.78 -14.10
CA MET A 1 49.16 -23.64 -12.92
C MET A 1 47.69 -24.03 -12.92
N GLN A 2 47.36 -25.32 -12.86
CA GLN A 2 45.97 -25.79 -12.71
C GLN A 2 45.64 -25.87 -11.21
N ALA A 3 44.51 -25.31 -10.79
CA ALA A 3 44.05 -25.43 -9.41
C ALA A 3 43.40 -26.81 -9.20
N SER A 4 43.77 -27.51 -8.13
CA SER A 4 43.21 -28.83 -7.80
C SER A 4 41.67 -28.77 -7.73
N PRO A 5 40.92 -29.76 -8.27
CA PRO A 5 39.46 -29.66 -8.41
C PRO A 5 38.69 -29.30 -7.14
N SER A 6 39.14 -29.76 -5.97
CA SER A 6 38.55 -29.42 -4.67
C SER A 6 38.67 -27.92 -4.34
N LYS A 7 39.79 -27.27 -4.71
CA LYS A 7 39.99 -25.82 -4.51
C LYS A 7 39.12 -25.01 -5.47
N ALA A 8 38.96 -25.47 -6.71
CA ALA A 8 38.04 -24.85 -7.68
C ALA A 8 36.57 -24.94 -7.21
N ARG A 9 36.13 -26.09 -6.69
CA ARG A 9 34.79 -26.24 -6.08
C ARG A 9 34.57 -25.32 -4.88
N ALA A 10 35.54 -25.23 -3.96
CA ALA A 10 35.46 -24.34 -2.82
C ALA A 10 35.37 -22.85 -3.23
N GLN A 11 36.13 -22.44 -4.24
CA GLN A 11 36.07 -21.08 -4.80
C GLN A 11 34.72 -20.78 -5.49
N ALA A 12 34.17 -21.75 -6.22
CA ALA A 12 32.85 -21.62 -6.85
C ALA A 12 31.74 -21.45 -5.80
N LEU A 13 31.73 -22.28 -4.75
CA LEU A 13 30.78 -22.14 -3.63
C LEU A 13 30.91 -20.78 -2.92
N ALA A 14 32.15 -20.31 -2.68
CA ALA A 14 32.40 -19.01 -2.08
C ALA A 14 31.93 -17.84 -2.97
N SER A 15 32.08 -17.93 -4.29
CA SER A 15 31.55 -16.91 -5.22
C SER A 15 30.02 -16.90 -5.26
N HIS A 16 29.38 -18.07 -5.18
CA HIS A 16 27.92 -18.17 -5.13
C HIS A 16 27.35 -17.60 -3.84
N SER A 17 27.90 -17.95 -2.66
CA SER A 17 27.46 -17.37 -1.39
C SER A 17 27.67 -15.86 -1.32
N TRP A 18 28.77 -15.32 -1.89
CA TRP A 18 28.91 -13.88 -2.06
C TRP A 18 27.81 -13.27 -2.94
N SER A 19 27.44 -13.91 -4.06
CA SER A 19 26.38 -13.38 -4.94
C SER A 19 25.02 -13.30 -4.25
N LEU A 20 24.71 -14.28 -3.39
CA LEU A 20 23.45 -14.37 -2.65
C LEU A 20 23.37 -13.31 -1.53
N VAL A 21 24.49 -13.06 -0.84
CA VAL A 21 24.60 -11.94 0.12
C VAL A 21 24.49 -10.58 -0.59
N HIS A 22 25.09 -10.42 -1.78
CA HIS A 22 24.98 -9.16 -2.54
C HIS A 22 23.57 -8.87 -3.04
N THR A 23 22.80 -9.86 -3.51
CA THR A 23 21.40 -9.64 -3.91
C THR A 23 20.49 -9.35 -2.71
N TRP A 24 20.73 -9.99 -1.56
CA TRP A 24 20.02 -9.68 -0.31
C TRP A 24 20.30 -8.24 0.17
N LEU A 25 21.56 -7.81 0.21
CA LEU A 25 21.94 -6.45 0.59
C LEU A 25 21.42 -5.41 -0.41
N ALA A 26 21.49 -5.67 -1.72
CA ALA A 26 20.95 -4.76 -2.73
C ALA A 26 19.43 -4.55 -2.60
N ARG A 27 18.69 -5.58 -2.16
CA ARG A 27 17.25 -5.46 -1.83
C ARG A 27 17.00 -4.68 -0.53
N LEU A 28 17.88 -4.82 0.46
CA LEU A 28 17.72 -4.19 1.78
C LEU A 28 18.06 -2.69 1.78
N TYR A 29 19.03 -2.25 0.97
CA TYR A 29 19.52 -0.87 0.96
C TYR A 29 18.93 0.03 -0.13
N HIS A 30 18.13 -0.50 -1.07
CA HIS A 30 17.54 0.28 -2.17
C HIS A 30 16.73 1.49 -1.66
N PRO A 31 16.90 2.71 -2.21
CA PRO A 31 17.67 3.06 -3.42
C PRO A 31 19.16 3.36 -3.20
N CYS A 32 19.65 3.33 -1.96
CA CYS A 32 21.04 3.65 -1.64
C CYS A 32 22.01 2.52 -2.05
N PRO A 33 23.27 2.86 -2.42
CA PRO A 33 24.30 1.84 -2.64
C PRO A 33 24.67 1.15 -1.32
N VAL A 34 24.91 -0.17 -1.39
CA VAL A 34 25.39 -0.96 -0.24
C VAL A 34 26.74 -0.40 0.23
N PRO A 35 26.93 -0.12 1.54
CA PRO A 35 28.20 0.37 2.07
C PRO A 35 29.39 -0.56 1.76
N ALA A 36 30.58 0.01 1.58
CA ALA A 36 31.78 -0.78 1.36
C ALA A 36 32.18 -1.57 2.61
N PHE A 37 32.47 -2.87 2.45
CA PHE A 37 32.88 -3.76 3.54
C PHE A 37 33.97 -4.74 3.10
N GLU A 38 34.75 -5.25 4.06
CA GLU A 38 35.82 -6.22 3.79
C GLU A 38 35.27 -7.60 3.40
N ARG A 39 35.79 -8.17 2.31
CA ARG A 39 35.35 -9.46 1.76
C ARG A 39 36.11 -10.64 2.37
N SER A 40 35.98 -10.84 3.68
CA SER A 40 36.64 -11.91 4.42
C SER A 40 35.74 -13.14 4.65
N ALA A 41 36.35 -14.26 5.05
CA ALA A 41 35.62 -15.50 5.39
C ALA A 41 34.92 -15.44 6.77
N THR A 42 35.11 -14.36 7.53
CA THR A 42 34.36 -14.07 8.76
C THR A 42 33.16 -13.16 8.46
N THR A 43 33.34 -12.08 7.68
CA THR A 43 32.21 -11.22 7.27
C THR A 43 31.20 -11.97 6.42
N LEU A 44 31.63 -12.87 5.52
CA LEU A 44 30.73 -13.75 4.76
C LEU A 44 29.83 -14.59 5.68
N ARG A 45 30.41 -15.21 6.73
CA ARG A 45 29.63 -16.05 7.66
C ARG A 45 28.71 -15.22 8.56
N ALA A 46 29.16 -14.04 9.00
CA ALA A 46 28.31 -13.11 9.76
C ALA A 46 27.12 -12.61 8.93
N LEU A 47 27.34 -12.24 7.66
CA LEU A 47 26.29 -11.80 6.75
C LEU A 47 25.34 -12.94 6.35
N GLN A 48 25.84 -14.17 6.15
CA GLN A 48 24.98 -15.34 5.96
C GLN A 48 24.13 -15.65 7.21
N GLY A 49 24.71 -15.51 8.41
CA GLY A 49 23.99 -15.63 9.67
C GLY A 49 22.86 -14.60 9.78
N LEU A 50 23.18 -13.31 9.63
CA LEU A 50 22.18 -12.22 9.64
C LEU A 50 21.10 -12.39 8.56
N MET A 51 21.46 -12.86 7.37
CA MET A 51 20.50 -13.15 6.31
C MET A 51 19.54 -14.29 6.69
N ALA A 52 20.05 -15.38 7.28
CA ALA A 52 19.23 -16.48 7.77
C ALA A 52 18.34 -16.06 8.96
N GLU A 53 18.91 -15.32 9.92
CA GLU A 53 18.20 -14.79 11.09
C GLU A 53 17.08 -13.84 10.68
N ASN A 54 17.32 -12.94 9.71
CA ASN A 54 16.28 -12.03 9.23
C ASN A 54 15.20 -12.77 8.41
N ILE A 55 15.55 -13.79 7.63
CA ILE A 55 14.56 -14.66 6.95
C ILE A 55 13.72 -15.44 7.96
N ALA A 56 14.29 -15.85 9.10
CA ALA A 56 13.54 -16.46 10.20
C ALA A 56 12.63 -15.45 10.89
N ALA A 57 13.11 -14.23 11.16
CA ALA A 57 12.31 -13.15 11.72
C ALA A 57 11.16 -12.70 10.78
N ASP A 58 11.39 -12.66 9.47
CA ASP A 58 10.36 -12.39 8.46
C ASP A 58 9.26 -13.46 8.48
N ARG A 59 9.63 -14.75 8.54
CA ARG A 59 8.66 -15.85 8.71
C ARG A 59 7.88 -15.79 10.02
N VAL A 60 8.51 -15.34 11.11
CA VAL A 60 7.81 -15.13 12.39
C VAL A 60 6.84 -13.95 12.30
N ARG A 61 7.18 -12.87 11.60
CA ARG A 61 6.25 -11.75 11.31
C ARG A 61 5.07 -12.21 10.46
N GLU A 62 5.32 -13.04 9.45
CA GLU A 62 4.32 -13.65 8.57
C GLU A 62 3.35 -14.53 9.37
N LEU A 63 3.84 -15.48 10.16
CA LEU A 63 3.02 -16.34 11.03
C LEU A 63 2.23 -15.56 12.09
N LEU A 64 2.81 -14.50 12.68
CA LEU A 64 2.10 -13.63 13.63
C LEU A 64 0.99 -12.79 12.95
N PHE A 65 1.18 -12.42 11.69
CA PHE A 65 0.15 -11.75 10.89
C PHE A 65 -0.98 -12.72 10.52
N GLU A 66 -0.65 -13.94 10.10
CA GLU A 66 -1.61 -15.01 9.82
C GLU A 66 -2.44 -15.36 11.06
N ALA A 67 -1.79 -15.61 12.21
CA ALA A 67 -2.48 -15.90 13.47
C ALA A 67 -3.42 -14.77 13.90
N LYS A 68 -3.00 -13.50 13.78
CA LYS A 68 -3.85 -12.35 14.08
C LYS A 68 -5.02 -12.19 13.09
N ALA A 69 -4.82 -12.55 11.82
CA ALA A 69 -5.89 -12.57 10.83
C ALA A 69 -6.90 -13.69 11.12
N GLU A 70 -6.43 -14.85 11.62
CA GLU A 70 -7.30 -15.94 12.08
C GLU A 70 -8.08 -15.54 13.34
N GLU A 71 -7.45 -14.92 14.35
CA GLU A 71 -8.12 -14.39 15.55
C GLU A 71 -9.26 -13.41 15.20
N LEU A 72 -9.01 -12.46 14.29
CA LEU A 72 -10.03 -11.55 13.79
C LEU A 72 -11.14 -12.29 13.04
N ALA A 73 -10.78 -13.21 12.15
CA ALA A 73 -11.74 -14.03 11.41
C ALA A 73 -12.49 -15.06 12.30
N THR A 74 -12.06 -15.31 13.54
CA THR A 74 -12.89 -16.01 14.55
C THR A 74 -13.81 -15.04 15.27
N GLY A 75 -13.34 -13.84 15.66
CA GLY A 75 -14.16 -12.82 16.29
C GLY A 75 -15.33 -12.33 15.42
N GLU A 76 -15.11 -12.17 14.11
CA GLU A 76 -16.19 -11.84 13.15
C GLU A 76 -17.27 -12.94 13.10
N LYS A 77 -16.88 -14.22 13.17
CA LYS A 77 -17.84 -15.34 13.20
C LYS A 77 -18.58 -15.42 14.53
N GLU A 78 -17.91 -15.13 15.64
CA GLU A 78 -18.56 -15.05 16.96
C GLU A 78 -19.55 -13.88 17.03
N GLU A 79 -19.28 -12.75 16.36
CA GLU A 79 -20.23 -11.63 16.26
C GLU A 79 -21.42 -11.95 15.35
N ASP A 80 -21.21 -12.67 14.23
CA ASP A 80 -22.28 -13.15 13.34
C ASP A 80 -23.17 -14.21 14.01
N ASP A 81 -22.61 -15.24 14.65
CA ASP A 81 -23.38 -16.26 15.38
C ASP A 81 -24.14 -15.63 16.58
N ALA A 82 -23.51 -14.70 17.30
CA ALA A 82 -24.17 -13.94 18.36
C ALA A 82 -25.29 -13.01 17.83
N ALA A 83 -25.27 -12.62 16.56
CA ALA A 83 -26.35 -11.88 15.92
C ALA A 83 -27.57 -12.77 15.56
N VAL A 84 -27.39 -14.09 15.45
CA VAL A 84 -28.49 -15.05 15.26
C VAL A 84 -29.19 -15.36 16.58
N THR A 85 -28.45 -15.43 17.70
CA THR A 85 -29.02 -15.57 19.05
C THR A 85 -29.49 -14.23 19.61
N ASN A 86 -30.70 -13.82 19.19
CA ASN A 86 -31.30 -12.52 19.54
C ASN A 86 -31.55 -12.31 21.05
N ASP A 87 -30.57 -11.73 21.75
CA ASP A 87 -30.79 -10.88 22.94
C ASP A 87 -30.10 -9.52 22.76
N GLY A 88 -30.79 -8.44 23.11
CA GLY A 88 -30.31 -7.07 22.92
C GLY A 88 -29.29 -6.60 23.96
N GLY A 89 -29.09 -7.35 25.06
CA GLY A 89 -28.22 -6.93 26.16
C GLY A 89 -26.72 -6.97 25.85
N THR A 90 -26.28 -7.92 25.02
CA THR A 90 -24.85 -8.18 24.76
C THR A 90 -24.17 -7.06 23.98
N LYS A 91 -24.78 -6.59 22.87
CA LYS A 91 -24.19 -5.54 22.01
C LYS A 91 -23.96 -4.22 22.76
N GLY A 92 -24.80 -3.90 23.76
CA GLY A 92 -24.57 -2.78 24.68
C GLY A 92 -23.32 -2.95 25.54
N HIS A 93 -23.06 -4.16 26.05
CA HIS A 93 -21.85 -4.46 26.83
C HIS A 93 -20.58 -4.38 26.00
N HIS A 94 -20.56 -4.93 24.78
CA HIS A 94 -19.38 -4.84 23.91
C HIS A 94 -19.08 -3.39 23.50
N HIS A 95 -20.10 -2.59 23.18
CA HIS A 95 -19.88 -1.18 22.84
C HIS A 95 -19.42 -0.35 24.05
N ALA A 96 -19.92 -0.64 25.26
CA ALA A 96 -19.47 -0.02 26.50
C ALA A 96 -18.03 -0.41 26.87
N ALA A 97 -17.65 -1.69 26.69
CA ALA A 97 -16.29 -2.16 26.89
C ALA A 97 -15.31 -1.52 25.89
N ALA A 98 -15.69 -1.42 24.62
CA ALA A 98 -14.92 -0.71 23.60
C ALA A 98 -14.75 0.78 23.95
N HIS A 99 -15.80 1.46 24.40
CA HIS A 99 -15.70 2.85 24.89
C HIS A 99 -14.79 2.99 26.12
N ALA A 100 -14.86 2.05 27.07
CA ALA A 100 -13.99 2.06 28.24
C ALA A 100 -12.51 1.87 27.87
N ILE A 101 -12.22 0.98 26.92
CA ILE A 101 -10.86 0.77 26.39
C ILE A 101 -10.38 1.99 25.62
N LEU A 102 -11.22 2.59 24.77
CA LEU A 102 -10.88 3.81 24.03
C LEU A 102 -10.61 5.00 24.96
N SER A 103 -11.43 5.18 26.00
CA SER A 103 -11.22 6.23 27.02
C SER A 103 -9.96 5.98 27.86
N LEU A 104 -9.64 4.72 28.18
CA LEU A 104 -8.39 4.36 28.84
C LEU A 104 -7.17 4.66 27.94
N LEU A 105 -7.27 4.36 26.64
CA LEU A 105 -6.23 4.65 25.66
C LEU A 105 -6.03 6.16 25.50
N GLU A 106 -7.11 6.92 25.33
CA GLU A 106 -7.11 8.39 25.26
C GLU A 106 -6.42 9.02 26.48
N ALA A 107 -6.75 8.54 27.69
CA ALA A 107 -6.12 8.98 28.93
C ALA A 107 -4.65 8.52 29.11
N SER A 108 -4.23 7.47 28.38
CA SER A 108 -2.84 6.97 28.39
C SER A 108 -1.93 7.65 27.37
N LEU A 109 -2.50 8.33 26.37
CA LEU A 109 -1.74 9.01 25.31
C LEU A 109 -1.12 10.31 25.82
N ALA A 110 0.10 10.60 25.34
CA ALA A 110 0.72 11.90 25.56
C ALA A 110 -0.09 13.02 24.85
N PRO A 111 -0.16 14.25 25.39
CA PRO A 111 -0.97 15.32 24.82
C PRO A 111 -0.55 15.71 23.39
N SER A 112 0.74 15.54 23.05
CA SER A 112 1.21 15.72 21.66
C SER A 112 0.62 14.67 20.70
N ALA A 113 0.41 13.43 21.15
CA ALA A 113 -0.23 12.38 20.37
C ALA A 113 -1.73 12.61 20.23
N GLN A 114 -2.41 13.10 21.28
CA GLN A 114 -3.81 13.54 21.22
C GLN A 114 -3.99 14.63 20.13
N THR A 115 -3.22 15.73 20.20
CA THR A 115 -3.31 16.80 19.18
C THR A 115 -2.97 16.35 17.76
N ALA A 116 -2.11 15.34 17.60
CA ALA A 116 -1.80 14.75 16.30
C ALA A 116 -2.97 13.90 15.76
N LEU A 117 -3.66 13.15 16.63
CA LEU A 117 -4.86 12.41 16.27
C LEU A 117 -6.05 13.35 15.97
N ASP A 118 -6.24 14.42 16.73
CA ASP A 118 -7.25 15.45 16.46
C ASP A 118 -7.02 16.13 15.11
N SER A 119 -5.75 16.46 14.80
CA SER A 119 -5.37 17.04 13.52
C SER A 119 -5.59 16.06 12.36
N LEU A 120 -5.25 14.77 12.56
CA LEU A 120 -5.49 13.72 11.58
C LEU A 120 -6.98 13.47 11.36
N ALA A 121 -7.78 13.34 12.42
CA ALA A 121 -9.23 13.18 12.35
C ALA A 121 -9.89 14.39 11.66
N SER A 122 -9.48 15.61 12.00
CA SER A 122 -9.92 16.83 11.33
C SER A 122 -9.58 16.80 9.84
N SER A 123 -8.37 16.36 9.46
CA SER A 123 -7.99 16.19 8.05
C SER A 123 -8.84 15.13 7.34
N VAL A 124 -9.14 13.99 7.98
CA VAL A 124 -9.97 12.93 7.40
C VAL A 124 -11.39 13.43 7.17
N VAL A 125 -11.96 14.22 8.09
CA VAL A 125 -13.26 14.88 7.91
C VAL A 125 -13.22 15.90 6.77
N LEU A 126 -12.18 16.74 6.68
CA LEU A 126 -11.99 17.71 5.59
C LEU A 126 -11.80 17.05 4.21
N LEU A 127 -11.14 15.88 4.16
CA LEU A 127 -11.00 15.06 2.95
C LEU A 127 -12.29 14.28 2.58
N GLY A 128 -13.36 14.40 3.38
CA GLY A 128 -14.66 13.76 3.15
C GLY A 128 -14.79 12.32 3.66
N GLY A 129 -13.89 11.88 4.54
CA GLY A 129 -13.78 10.51 5.06
C GLY A 129 -14.85 10.07 6.07
N VAL A 130 -16.09 10.55 5.95
CA VAL A 130 -17.21 10.14 6.84
C VAL A 130 -17.72 8.76 6.43
N SER A 131 -17.05 7.71 6.91
CA SER A 131 -17.44 6.32 6.65
C SER A 131 -18.50 5.81 7.65
N SER A 132 -19.78 6.05 7.35
CA SER A 132 -20.85 5.20 7.87
C SER A 132 -21.02 3.94 7.01
N SER A 133 -21.61 2.87 7.57
CA SER A 133 -21.66 1.51 7.01
C SER A 133 -20.28 0.84 6.85
N THR A 134 -19.95 -0.04 7.78
CA THR A 134 -18.95 -1.09 7.62
C THR A 134 -19.40 -2.07 6.52
N ASN A 135 -18.60 -2.17 5.46
CA ASN A 135 -18.43 -3.31 4.53
C ASN A 135 -17.65 -2.84 3.28
N SER A 136 -16.49 -3.43 3.02
CA SER A 136 -15.62 -3.17 1.84
C SER A 136 -15.26 -1.69 1.59
N LYS A 137 -14.41 -1.09 2.46
CA LYS A 137 -14.07 0.35 2.41
C LYS A 137 -12.61 0.79 2.57
N ASP A 138 -11.65 -0.02 3.00
CA ASP A 138 -10.24 0.46 3.16
C ASP A 138 -9.64 0.97 1.85
N THR A 139 -9.91 0.27 0.74
CA THR A 139 -9.51 0.69 -0.61
C THR A 139 -10.19 1.99 -1.06
N ARG A 140 -11.37 2.34 -0.51
CA ARG A 140 -12.06 3.61 -0.84
C ARG A 140 -11.43 4.82 -0.16
N VAL A 141 -11.02 4.70 1.10
CA VAL A 141 -10.32 5.80 1.80
C VAL A 141 -8.99 6.08 1.11
N VAL A 142 -8.20 5.03 0.83
CA VAL A 142 -6.91 5.18 0.14
C VAL A 142 -7.07 5.69 -1.30
N SER A 143 -8.02 5.17 -2.09
CA SER A 143 -8.22 5.66 -3.47
C SER A 143 -8.73 7.11 -3.53
N ASN A 144 -9.65 7.51 -2.65
CA ASN A 144 -10.06 8.92 -2.53
C ASN A 144 -8.89 9.81 -2.12
N LEU A 145 -8.05 9.39 -1.17
CA LEU A 145 -6.87 10.14 -0.74
C LEU A 145 -5.84 10.26 -1.87
N THR A 146 -5.54 9.19 -2.63
CA THR A 146 -4.64 9.26 -3.80
C THR A 146 -5.19 10.13 -4.93
N SER A 147 -6.50 10.09 -5.21
CA SER A 147 -7.11 10.93 -6.25
C SER A 147 -7.13 12.40 -5.87
N GLN A 148 -7.39 12.75 -4.59
CA GLN A 148 -7.28 14.12 -4.10
C GLN A 148 -5.82 14.61 -4.08
N ILE A 149 -4.85 13.76 -3.69
CA ILE A 149 -3.40 14.10 -3.75
C ILE A 149 -2.93 14.47 -5.16
N VAL A 150 -3.52 13.89 -6.22
CA VAL A 150 -3.21 14.26 -7.61
C VAL A 150 -4.06 15.44 -8.10
N THR A 151 -5.33 15.51 -7.68
CA THR A 151 -6.28 16.54 -8.14
C THR A 151 -6.01 17.91 -7.55
N ILE A 152 -5.65 18.00 -6.26
CA ILE A 152 -5.41 19.28 -5.59
C ILE A 152 -4.23 20.04 -6.23
N PRO A 153 -3.01 19.47 -6.41
CA PRO A 153 -1.92 20.15 -7.09
C PRO A 153 -2.23 20.55 -8.53
N HIS A 154 -3.04 19.75 -9.25
CA HIS A 154 -3.50 20.10 -10.59
C HIS A 154 -4.46 21.31 -10.58
N GLN A 155 -5.33 21.41 -9.56
CA GLN A 155 -6.19 22.59 -9.37
C GLN A 155 -5.36 23.81 -8.95
N THR A 156 -4.41 23.66 -8.04
CA THR A 156 -3.48 24.73 -7.63
C THR A 156 -2.69 25.27 -8.82
N PHE A 157 -2.04 24.40 -9.62
CA PHE A 157 -1.29 24.83 -10.80
C PHE A 157 -2.18 25.51 -11.86
N ALA A 158 -3.43 25.05 -12.03
CA ALA A 158 -4.38 25.71 -12.91
C ALA A 158 -4.77 27.12 -12.41
N GLN A 159 -4.93 27.29 -11.09
CA GLN A 159 -5.21 28.59 -10.47
C GLN A 159 -3.99 29.52 -10.51
N GLU A 160 -2.78 29.03 -10.26
CA GLU A 160 -1.53 29.79 -10.42
C GLU A 160 -1.35 30.28 -11.86
N SER A 161 -1.61 29.41 -12.84
CA SER A 161 -1.60 29.76 -14.27
C SER A 161 -2.65 30.84 -14.61
N GLN A 162 -3.84 30.77 -14.02
CA GLN A 162 -4.86 31.83 -14.16
C GLN A 162 -4.43 33.16 -13.51
N LEU A 163 -3.79 33.14 -12.35
CA LEU A 163 -3.26 34.34 -11.70
C LEU A 163 -2.16 35.00 -12.54
N VAL A 164 -1.22 34.22 -13.09
CA VAL A 164 -0.18 34.73 -14.02
C VAL A 164 -0.80 35.31 -15.30
N ALA A 165 -1.88 34.72 -15.82
CA ALA A 165 -2.63 35.28 -16.95
C ALA A 165 -3.30 36.62 -16.59
N ILE A 166 -3.85 36.76 -15.38
CA ILE A 166 -4.44 38.01 -14.87
C ILE A 166 -3.37 39.08 -14.66
N ASP A 167 -2.21 38.74 -14.10
CA ASP A 167 -1.10 39.68 -13.88
C ASP A 167 -0.49 40.18 -15.19
N THR A 168 -0.29 39.30 -16.18
CA THR A 168 0.21 39.70 -17.51
C THR A 168 -0.79 40.59 -18.26
N LEU A 169 -2.09 40.30 -18.18
CA LEU A 169 -3.14 41.17 -18.70
C LEU A 169 -3.16 42.52 -17.97
N THR A 170 -3.04 42.52 -16.63
CA THR A 170 -3.00 43.73 -15.81
C THR A 170 -1.77 44.59 -16.11
N ALA A 171 -0.60 43.99 -16.31
CA ALA A 171 0.61 44.69 -16.76
C ALA A 171 0.45 45.28 -18.17
N THR A 172 -0.22 44.56 -19.07
CA THR A 172 -0.51 45.03 -20.44
C THR A 172 -1.47 46.22 -20.44
N LEU A 173 -2.56 46.17 -19.66
CA LEU A 173 -3.48 47.29 -19.48
C LEU A 173 -2.79 48.50 -18.83
N ARG A 174 -1.97 48.28 -17.78
CA ARG A 174 -1.16 49.36 -17.16
C ARG A 174 -0.24 50.03 -18.17
N ARG A 175 0.41 49.26 -19.05
CA ARG A 175 1.23 49.80 -20.15
C ARG A 175 0.41 50.61 -21.14
N GLN A 176 -0.75 50.10 -21.58
CA GLN A 176 -1.64 50.85 -22.48
C GLN A 176 -2.16 52.15 -21.85
N ILE A 177 -2.42 52.16 -20.54
CA ILE A 177 -2.79 53.37 -19.79
C ILE A 177 -1.63 54.38 -19.77
N THR A 178 -0.39 53.97 -19.47
CA THR A 178 0.75 54.90 -19.48
C THR A 178 1.10 55.39 -20.89
N GLU A 179 0.91 54.55 -21.91
CA GLU A 179 1.15 54.88 -23.32
C GLU A 179 0.10 55.87 -23.86
N THR A 180 -1.18 55.67 -23.56
CA THR A 180 -2.26 56.63 -23.90
C THR A 180 -2.16 57.92 -23.09
N GLN A 181 -1.78 57.88 -21.81
CA GLN A 181 -1.48 59.08 -21.02
C GLN A 181 -0.31 59.88 -21.61
N LYS A 182 0.76 59.21 -22.05
CA LYS A 182 1.91 59.85 -22.72
C LYS A 182 1.51 60.49 -24.04
N ALA A 183 0.76 59.78 -24.89
CA ALA A 183 0.24 60.32 -26.15
C ALA A 183 -0.67 61.54 -25.93
N LEU A 184 -1.52 61.52 -24.89
CA LEU A 184 -2.38 62.64 -24.54
C LEU A 184 -1.59 63.83 -23.96
N ALA A 185 -0.55 63.57 -23.17
CA ALA A 185 0.37 64.61 -22.69
C ALA A 185 1.18 65.25 -23.85
N GLU A 186 1.63 64.45 -24.82
CA GLU A 186 2.27 64.95 -26.04
C GLU A 186 1.31 65.77 -26.90
N PHE A 187 0.04 65.35 -27.01
CA PHE A 187 -1.00 66.11 -27.71
C PHE A 187 -1.34 67.44 -27.01
N VAL A 188 -1.43 67.47 -25.67
CA VAL A 188 -1.60 68.70 -24.89
C VAL A 188 -0.37 69.61 -24.99
N GLY A 189 0.84 69.04 -25.05
CA GLY A 189 2.07 69.78 -25.39
C GLY A 189 2.11 70.29 -26.84
N LYS A 190 1.20 69.83 -27.70
CA LYS A 190 1.07 70.19 -29.13
C LYS A 190 -0.07 71.18 -29.40
N THR A 191 -0.42 72.05 -28.44
CA THR A 191 -1.38 73.16 -28.66
C THR A 191 -0.66 74.53 -28.79
N PRO A 192 -0.27 74.96 -30.01
CA PRO A 192 0.38 76.25 -30.24
C PRO A 192 -0.60 77.37 -30.65
N SER A 193 -0.41 78.58 -30.10
CA SER A 193 -0.92 79.87 -30.66
C SER A 193 -0.43 81.07 -29.82
N PRO A 194 -0.35 82.30 -30.37
CA PRO A 194 -0.13 82.65 -31.79
C PRO A 194 0.79 83.87 -32.04
N THR A 195 1.55 83.88 -33.15
CA THR A 195 1.99 85.07 -33.94
C THR A 195 2.66 84.56 -35.25
N ARG A 196 2.17 84.93 -36.45
CA ARG A 196 2.54 86.11 -37.29
C ARG A 196 4.03 86.15 -37.70
N SER A 197 4.44 86.28 -38.98
CA SER A 197 3.71 86.60 -40.24
C SER A 197 4.49 86.15 -41.50
N GLN A 198 3.81 86.05 -42.66
CA GLN A 198 4.34 86.11 -44.05
C GLN A 198 5.28 84.99 -44.55
N ASP A 199 5.46 84.68 -45.85
CA ASP A 199 4.68 84.80 -47.11
C ASP A 199 5.41 83.90 -48.16
N ASP A 200 4.82 83.29 -49.21
CA ASP A 200 3.44 82.79 -49.39
C ASP A 200 3.42 81.51 -50.31
N PRO A 201 3.16 81.47 -51.65
CA PRO A 201 2.59 80.24 -52.26
C PRO A 201 3.33 79.61 -53.48
N SER A 202 3.19 78.28 -53.65
CA SER A 202 3.12 77.59 -54.97
C SER A 202 2.55 76.16 -54.84
N SER A 203 1.82 75.72 -55.87
CA SER A 203 0.88 74.58 -55.77
C SER A 203 1.40 73.26 -56.43
N PRO A 204 0.59 72.31 -56.93
CA PRO A 204 0.61 70.92 -56.44
C PRO A 204 1.01 69.88 -57.52
N THR A 205 0.87 68.57 -57.23
CA THR A 205 0.26 67.56 -58.13
C THR A 205 0.19 66.16 -57.50
N THR A 206 -0.89 65.44 -57.79
CA THR A 206 -1.24 64.04 -57.46
C THR A 206 -1.96 63.43 -58.69
N PRO A 207 -2.30 62.10 -58.80
CA PRO A 207 -1.87 60.93 -58.02
C PRO A 207 -1.34 59.74 -58.93
N PRO A 208 -1.98 58.56 -59.21
CA PRO A 208 -1.24 57.28 -59.41
C PRO A 208 -1.64 56.43 -60.66
N SER A 209 -1.09 55.20 -60.84
CA SER A 209 -1.83 53.97 -61.28
C SER A 209 -0.94 52.69 -61.38
N LEU A 210 -1.59 51.52 -61.50
CA LEU A 210 -1.09 50.18 -61.92
C LEU A 210 -1.70 49.81 -63.32
N PRO A 211 -1.45 48.63 -63.95
CA PRO A 211 -0.19 47.91 -64.21
C PRO A 211 0.18 47.94 -65.74
N PRO A 212 -0.15 47.01 -66.71
CA PRO A 212 -0.48 45.56 -66.75
C PRO A 212 0.36 44.66 -67.73
N THR A 213 0.32 43.33 -67.51
CA THR A 213 0.45 42.17 -68.45
C THR A 213 1.26 42.18 -69.77
N SER A 214 2.26 41.29 -69.89
CA SER A 214 2.55 40.38 -71.05
C SER A 214 3.68 39.39 -70.68
N SER A 215 3.46 38.07 -70.52
CA SER A 215 3.34 36.99 -71.52
C SER A 215 4.67 36.47 -72.13
N THR A 216 5.11 35.26 -71.75
CA THR A 216 5.73 34.21 -72.61
C THR A 216 6.00 32.92 -71.79
N THR A 217 5.70 31.76 -72.38
CA THR A 217 5.96 30.39 -71.87
C THR A 217 7.17 29.77 -72.60
N PRO A 218 7.63 28.52 -72.39
CA PRO A 218 7.14 27.46 -71.48
C PRO A 218 8.22 26.77 -70.62
N ASN A 219 7.81 25.93 -69.64
CA ASN A 219 8.40 24.58 -69.58
C ASN A 219 7.56 23.52 -68.85
N THR A 220 7.66 22.30 -69.37
CA THR A 220 7.05 21.04 -68.95
C THR A 220 7.51 20.58 -67.55
N ALA A 221 6.63 20.61 -66.55
CA ALA A 221 6.93 20.08 -65.19
C ALA A 221 5.73 19.54 -64.37
N ALA A 222 4.49 19.61 -64.86
CA ALA A 222 3.30 19.50 -64.01
C ALA A 222 2.79 18.07 -63.68
N ALA A 223 3.29 17.02 -64.35
CA ALA A 223 2.71 15.67 -64.24
C ALA A 223 3.13 14.89 -62.98
N THR A 224 4.24 15.24 -62.33
CA THR A 224 4.89 14.41 -61.32
C THR A 224 4.40 14.65 -59.88
N ALA A 225 3.77 15.79 -59.60
CA ALA A 225 3.49 16.23 -58.22
C ALA A 225 2.34 15.47 -57.52
N MET A 226 1.26 15.11 -58.24
CA MET A 226 0.13 14.39 -57.61
C MET A 226 0.39 12.89 -57.40
N THR A 227 1.30 12.28 -58.16
CA THR A 227 1.67 10.87 -57.95
C THR A 227 2.58 10.69 -56.72
N THR A 228 3.41 11.69 -56.38
CA THR A 228 4.20 11.69 -55.14
C THR A 228 3.32 11.72 -53.90
N ASP A 229 2.28 12.57 -53.84
CA ASP A 229 1.39 12.64 -52.66
C ASP A 229 0.56 11.36 -52.47
N TYR A 230 0.02 10.80 -53.56
CA TYR A 230 -0.71 9.54 -53.49
C TYR A 230 0.19 8.37 -53.05
N SER A 231 1.42 8.29 -53.57
CA SER A 231 2.37 7.25 -53.16
C SER A 231 2.85 7.43 -51.72
N HIS A 232 2.99 8.67 -51.22
CA HIS A 232 3.29 8.94 -49.82
C HIS A 232 2.17 8.47 -48.89
N LEU A 233 0.91 8.86 -49.16
CA LEU A 233 -0.26 8.40 -48.39
C LEU A 233 -0.44 6.88 -48.45
N HIS A 234 -0.16 6.25 -49.59
CA HIS A 234 -0.19 4.79 -49.72
C HIS A 234 0.88 4.09 -48.85
N ASN A 235 2.12 4.59 -48.86
CA ASN A 235 3.19 4.06 -48.00
C ASN A 235 2.89 4.22 -46.50
N LEU A 236 2.37 5.39 -46.09
CA LEU A 236 1.92 5.65 -44.72
C LEU A 236 0.77 4.72 -44.30
N THR A 237 -0.18 4.46 -45.20
CA THR A 237 -1.26 3.48 -44.99
C THR A 237 -0.71 2.07 -44.81
N LEU A 238 0.26 1.64 -45.64
CA LEU A 238 0.92 0.34 -45.50
C LEU A 238 1.74 0.23 -44.20
N GLN A 239 2.36 1.32 -43.74
CA GLN A 239 3.06 1.38 -42.46
C GLN A 239 2.07 1.15 -41.30
N HIS A 240 0.99 1.92 -41.21
CA HIS A 240 0.00 1.76 -40.15
C HIS A 240 -0.70 0.39 -40.17
N GLN A 241 -0.88 -0.24 -41.34
CA GLN A 241 -1.33 -1.63 -41.43
C GLN A 241 -0.31 -2.64 -40.85
N ARG A 242 1.00 -2.41 -41.01
CA ARG A 242 2.05 -3.26 -40.40
C ARG A 242 2.11 -3.07 -38.89
N GLU A 243 2.08 -1.82 -38.42
CA GLU A 243 2.06 -1.46 -37.00
C GLU A 243 0.82 -2.06 -36.30
N THR A 244 -0.36 -1.92 -36.91
CA THR A 244 -1.61 -2.51 -36.40
C THR A 244 -1.50 -4.04 -36.29
N LYS A 245 -0.96 -4.72 -37.30
CA LYS A 245 -0.72 -6.18 -37.27
C LYS A 245 0.28 -6.59 -36.19
N GLN A 246 1.32 -5.79 -35.95
CA GLN A 246 2.27 -6.04 -34.86
C GLN A 246 1.63 -5.85 -33.48
N LEU A 247 0.77 -4.83 -33.32
CA LEU A 247 0.04 -4.56 -32.08
C LEU A 247 -1.01 -5.65 -31.80
N THR A 248 -1.75 -6.14 -32.80
CA THR A 248 -2.71 -7.24 -32.60
C THR A 248 -2.01 -8.54 -32.20
N LEU A 249 -0.88 -8.89 -32.82
CA LEU A 249 -0.06 -10.04 -32.42
C LEU A 249 0.42 -9.92 -30.96
N LYS A 250 1.04 -8.79 -30.59
CA LYS A 250 1.44 -8.54 -29.19
C LYS A 250 0.26 -8.60 -28.21
N SER A 251 -0.92 -8.12 -28.61
CA SER A 251 -2.12 -8.20 -27.77
C SER A 251 -2.59 -9.63 -27.53
N ALA A 252 -2.39 -10.54 -28.50
CA ALA A 252 -2.68 -11.96 -28.35
C ALA A 252 -1.63 -12.68 -27.50
N GLU A 253 -0.35 -12.35 -27.67
CA GLU A 253 0.75 -12.83 -26.81
C GLU A 253 0.53 -12.45 -25.33
N TYR A 254 0.18 -11.18 -25.06
CA TYR A 254 -0.10 -10.74 -23.69
C TYR A 254 -1.33 -11.41 -23.09
N LYS A 255 -2.42 -11.60 -23.86
CA LYS A 255 -3.59 -12.37 -23.40
C LYS A 255 -3.22 -13.81 -23.05
N SER A 256 -2.54 -14.52 -23.95
CA SER A 256 -2.08 -15.89 -23.70
C SER A 256 -1.16 -15.98 -22.47
N ARG A 257 -0.35 -14.94 -22.21
CA ARG A 257 0.49 -14.87 -21.01
C ARG A 257 -0.29 -14.56 -19.73
N ILE A 258 -1.38 -13.79 -19.80
CA ILE A 258 -2.32 -13.59 -18.69
C ILE A 258 -3.04 -14.92 -18.41
N ASP A 259 -3.63 -15.57 -19.41
CA ASP A 259 -4.29 -16.88 -19.27
C ASP A 259 -3.35 -17.93 -18.61
N ALA A 260 -2.06 -17.91 -18.96
CA ALA A 260 -1.06 -18.80 -18.38
C ALA A 260 -0.77 -18.46 -16.90
N LEU A 261 -0.64 -17.18 -16.55
CA LEU A 261 -0.44 -16.72 -15.18
C LEU A 261 -1.66 -16.99 -14.29
N GLU A 262 -2.88 -16.80 -14.81
CA GLU A 262 -4.14 -17.12 -14.10
C GLU A 262 -4.26 -18.62 -13.82
N ARG A 263 -3.88 -19.48 -14.77
CA ARG A 263 -3.80 -20.94 -14.56
C ARG A 263 -2.75 -21.31 -13.52
N GLN A 264 -1.57 -20.68 -13.55
CA GLN A 264 -0.54 -20.87 -12.53
C GLN A 264 -1.03 -20.45 -11.14
N LEU A 265 -1.64 -19.26 -11.01
CA LEU A 265 -2.19 -18.76 -9.76
C LEU A 265 -3.30 -19.68 -9.22
N SER A 266 -4.20 -20.13 -10.10
CA SER A 266 -5.26 -21.10 -9.77
C SER A 266 -4.71 -22.45 -9.31
N SER A 267 -3.61 -22.92 -9.91
CA SER A 267 -2.93 -24.15 -9.47
C SER A 267 -2.24 -23.97 -8.11
N SER A 268 -1.58 -22.83 -7.90
CA SER A 268 -0.87 -22.49 -6.65
C SER A 268 -1.84 -22.34 -5.47
N SER A 269 -2.99 -21.68 -5.70
CA SER A 269 -4.08 -21.57 -4.72
C SER A 269 -4.64 -22.95 -4.30
N ARG A 270 -4.78 -23.88 -5.25
CA ARG A 270 -5.26 -25.25 -4.97
C ARG A 270 -4.22 -26.11 -4.25
N THR A 271 -2.92 -25.88 -4.44
CA THR A 271 -1.88 -26.55 -3.62
C THR A 271 -1.78 -25.92 -2.22
N ALA A 272 -1.88 -24.58 -2.12
CA ALA A 272 -1.81 -23.85 -0.87
C ALA A 272 -2.99 -24.12 0.09
N THR A 273 -4.09 -24.68 -0.40
CA THR A 273 -5.25 -25.09 0.43
C THR A 273 -5.23 -26.56 0.83
N ALA A 274 -4.49 -27.43 0.13
CA ALA A 274 -4.47 -28.88 0.38
C ALA A 274 -3.41 -29.30 1.44
N GLU A 275 -2.21 -28.72 1.38
CA GLU A 275 -1.13 -28.96 2.36
C GLU A 275 -1.52 -28.57 3.80
N PRO A 276 -1.95 -27.33 4.10
CA PRO A 276 -2.27 -26.94 5.47
C PRO A 276 -3.48 -27.70 6.03
N ALA A 277 -4.44 -28.13 5.20
CA ALA A 277 -5.56 -28.94 5.66
C ALA A 277 -5.12 -30.31 6.22
N LEU A 278 -4.14 -30.97 5.58
CA LEU A 278 -3.56 -32.24 6.07
C LEU A 278 -2.59 -32.07 7.24
N PHE A 279 -2.07 -30.86 7.46
CA PHE A 279 -1.28 -30.52 8.64
C PHE A 279 -2.18 -30.16 9.84
N ALA A 280 -3.24 -29.39 9.61
CA ALA A 280 -4.22 -28.98 10.60
C ALA A 280 -4.97 -30.17 11.22
N THR A 281 -5.38 -31.17 10.43
CA THR A 281 -6.01 -32.38 10.97
C THR A 281 -5.09 -33.17 11.91
N ARG A 282 -3.80 -33.31 11.55
CA ARG A 282 -2.78 -33.93 12.42
C ARG A 282 -2.52 -33.13 13.70
N GLN A 283 -2.54 -31.79 13.62
CA GLN A 283 -2.47 -30.95 14.81
C GLN A 283 -3.71 -31.12 15.70
N GLN A 284 -4.91 -31.15 15.11
CA GLN A 284 -6.16 -31.36 15.83
C GLN A 284 -6.16 -32.70 16.59
N GLU A 285 -5.71 -33.80 15.95
CA GLU A 285 -5.53 -35.10 16.62
C GLU A 285 -4.54 -35.02 17.80
N SER A 286 -3.46 -34.24 17.67
CA SER A 286 -2.50 -33.98 18.75
C SER A 286 -3.09 -33.11 19.88
N LEU A 287 -3.98 -32.17 19.55
CA LEU A 287 -4.68 -31.35 20.54
C LEU A 287 -5.74 -32.16 21.28
N ASP A 288 -6.55 -32.98 20.60
CA ASP A 288 -7.61 -33.77 21.22
C ASP A 288 -7.06 -34.93 22.06
N THR A 289 -5.90 -35.49 21.70
CA THR A 289 -5.17 -36.43 22.58
C THR A 289 -4.63 -35.73 23.84
N LYS A 290 -4.13 -34.49 23.74
CA LYS A 290 -3.72 -33.69 24.91
C LYS A 290 -4.92 -33.29 25.78
N LYS A 291 -6.04 -32.86 25.20
CA LYS A 291 -7.28 -32.54 25.94
C LYS A 291 -7.73 -33.72 26.79
N ARG A 292 -7.82 -34.92 26.21
CA ARG A 292 -8.17 -36.16 26.94
C ARG A 292 -7.18 -36.49 28.08
N GLN A 293 -5.89 -36.19 27.90
CA GLN A 293 -4.89 -36.32 28.97
C GLN A 293 -5.13 -35.29 30.09
N VAL A 294 -5.46 -34.03 29.75
CA VAL A 294 -5.80 -32.99 30.72
C VAL A 294 -7.08 -33.36 31.47
N GLU A 295 -8.16 -33.79 30.81
CA GLU A 295 -9.40 -34.25 31.44
C GLU A 295 -9.17 -35.46 32.38
N ALA A 296 -8.30 -36.39 31.99
CA ALA A 296 -7.91 -37.52 32.83
C ALA A 296 -7.09 -37.09 34.06
N LEU A 297 -6.21 -36.08 33.92
CA LEU A 297 -5.46 -35.52 35.04
C LEU A 297 -6.36 -34.67 35.94
N GLU A 298 -7.26 -33.86 35.40
CA GLU A 298 -8.23 -33.06 36.16
C GLU A 298 -9.19 -33.96 36.94
N SER A 299 -9.78 -34.98 36.32
CA SER A 299 -10.68 -35.91 37.02
C SER A 299 -9.95 -36.67 38.14
N ARG A 300 -8.65 -36.91 38.00
CA ARG A 300 -7.79 -37.45 39.07
C ARG A 300 -7.46 -36.42 40.15
N ILE A 301 -7.19 -35.16 39.80
CA ILE A 301 -6.95 -34.06 40.76
C ILE A 301 -8.23 -33.79 41.58
N ARG A 302 -9.41 -33.83 40.95
CA ARG A 302 -10.72 -33.69 41.62
C ARG A 302 -10.97 -34.80 42.66
N GLN A 303 -10.40 -36.00 42.49
CA GLN A 303 -10.46 -37.08 43.50
C GLN A 303 -9.59 -36.78 44.74
N PHE A 304 -8.57 -35.93 44.62
CA PHE A 304 -7.72 -35.48 45.73
C PHE A 304 -8.14 -34.12 46.31
N HIS A 305 -9.31 -33.61 45.94
CA HIS A 305 -9.82 -32.32 46.41
C HIS A 305 -10.10 -32.36 47.94
N GLY A 306 -9.22 -31.72 48.72
CA GLY A 306 -9.30 -31.65 50.17
C GLY A 306 -8.05 -32.16 50.89
N LEU A 307 -7.11 -32.81 50.20
CA LEU A 307 -5.80 -33.12 50.76
C LEU A 307 -4.85 -31.92 50.66
N PRO A 308 -3.93 -31.72 51.63
CA PRO A 308 -2.85 -30.73 51.53
C PRO A 308 -2.00 -30.91 50.27
N PRO A 309 -1.38 -29.82 49.74
CA PRO A 309 -0.56 -29.88 48.52
C PRO A 309 0.80 -30.58 48.70
N ASP A 310 1.16 -30.96 49.93
CA ASP A 310 2.36 -31.74 50.24
C ASP A 310 2.03 -33.23 50.45
N VAL A 311 2.97 -34.10 50.07
CA VAL A 311 2.80 -35.55 50.01
C VAL A 311 2.82 -36.20 51.40
N ASP A 312 3.60 -35.68 52.35
CA ASP A 312 3.73 -36.31 53.67
C ASP A 312 2.68 -35.82 54.68
N THR A 313 2.22 -34.58 54.56
CA THR A 313 1.03 -34.06 55.27
C THR A 313 -0.26 -34.71 54.76
N SER A 314 -0.44 -34.89 53.45
CA SER A 314 -1.58 -35.64 52.90
C SER A 314 -1.59 -37.11 53.36
N ARG A 315 -0.43 -37.77 53.43
CA ARG A 315 -0.27 -39.10 54.06
C ARG A 315 -0.55 -39.10 55.56
N ALA A 316 -0.45 -37.98 56.28
CA ALA A 316 -0.80 -37.90 57.69
C ALA A 316 -2.32 -37.86 57.88
N GLU A 317 -3.03 -37.01 57.15
CA GLU A 317 -4.49 -36.90 57.23
C GLU A 317 -5.21 -38.18 56.71
N VAL A 318 -4.68 -38.86 55.69
CA VAL A 318 -5.21 -40.16 55.27
C VAL A 318 -5.12 -41.20 56.40
N ARG A 319 -3.95 -41.36 57.03
CA ARG A 319 -3.78 -42.32 58.15
C ARG A 319 -4.61 -41.97 59.37
N ARG A 320 -4.87 -40.69 59.60
CA ARG A 320 -5.81 -40.22 60.62
C ARG A 320 -7.25 -40.64 60.27
N ALA A 321 -7.71 -40.35 59.06
CA ALA A 321 -9.04 -40.72 58.60
C ALA A 321 -9.27 -42.24 58.62
N GLU A 322 -8.26 -43.03 58.23
CA GLU A 322 -8.26 -44.49 58.36
C GLU A 322 -8.46 -44.92 59.84
N GLY A 323 -7.73 -44.32 60.78
CA GLY A 323 -7.87 -44.60 62.21
C GLY A 323 -9.25 -44.20 62.78
N GLU A 324 -9.81 -43.07 62.36
CA GLU A 324 -11.17 -42.65 62.72
C GLU A 324 -12.23 -43.61 62.14
N LEU A 325 -12.05 -44.10 60.91
CA LEU A 325 -12.89 -45.13 60.28
C LEU A 325 -12.83 -46.46 61.04
N ASP A 326 -11.64 -46.90 61.45
CA ASP A 326 -11.43 -48.16 62.16
C ASP A 326 -12.02 -48.13 63.58
N LEU A 327 -11.99 -46.96 64.24
CA LEU A 327 -12.69 -46.73 65.52
C LEU A 327 -14.22 -46.78 65.35
N LEU A 328 -14.77 -46.13 64.30
CA LEU A 328 -16.19 -46.21 63.99
C LEU A 328 -16.61 -47.64 63.62
N ARG A 329 -15.76 -48.39 62.91
CA ARG A 329 -15.99 -49.79 62.55
C ARG A 329 -16.03 -50.69 63.79
N ARG A 330 -15.04 -50.58 64.69
CA ARG A 330 -15.03 -51.33 65.98
C ARG A 330 -16.24 -50.97 66.85
N ARG A 331 -16.64 -49.69 66.89
CA ARG A 331 -17.83 -49.25 67.63
C ARG A 331 -19.12 -49.81 67.02
N ARG A 332 -19.23 -49.84 65.69
CA ARG A 332 -20.35 -50.47 64.96
C ARG A 332 -20.40 -51.97 65.28
N ASP A 333 -19.27 -52.66 65.20
CA ASP A 333 -19.21 -54.11 65.36
C ASP A 333 -19.52 -54.53 66.81
N ALA A 334 -19.01 -53.80 67.81
CA ALA A 334 -19.38 -53.99 69.22
C ALA A 334 -20.85 -53.65 69.54
N LEU A 335 -21.53 -52.84 68.72
CA LEU A 335 -22.98 -52.60 68.83
C LEU A 335 -23.80 -53.70 68.13
N PHE A 336 -23.24 -54.41 67.14
CA PHE A 336 -23.87 -55.58 66.53
C PHE A 336 -23.70 -56.85 67.39
N GLU A 337 -22.59 -57.00 68.10
CA GLU A 337 -22.39 -58.11 69.07
C GLU A 337 -23.23 -57.96 70.35
N ALA A 338 -23.93 -56.83 70.52
CA ALA A 338 -24.77 -56.50 71.68
C ALA A 338 -26.28 -56.58 71.39
N LEU A 339 -26.69 -57.20 70.27
CA LEU A 339 -28.08 -57.34 69.79
C LEU A 339 -28.51 -58.81 69.66
#